data_AF-A0A6P4XT74-F1
#
_entry.id   AF-A0A6P4XT74-F1
#
_cell.length_a   1.000
_cell.length_b   1.000
_cell.length_c   1.000
_cell.angle_alpha   90.00
_cell.angle_beta   90.00
_cell.angle_gamma   90.00
#
_symmetry.space_group_name_H-M   'P 1'
#
loop_
_entity.id
_entity.type
_entity.pdbx_description
1 polymer ?
#
loop_
_entity_poly.entity_id
_entity_poly.type
_entity_poly.pdbx_seq_one_letter_code
_entity_poly.pdbx_strand_id
1 'polypeptide(L)'
;MSTKQLQGKWGGFSDKVFFDNDTATDRARACCVLFRDEVAFAVNDGKPFAGFVPIYYQTQVVAGINYKILVMVSDQVGARGHVMMEVFWPPGPKAMPELTCAKRE
;
A
#
# COMPACT_ATOMS: atom_id res chain seq x y z
N MET A 1 15.42 -8.47 -6.40
CA MET A 1 15.90 -7.19 -5.84
C MET A 1 16.02 -7.35 -4.33
N SER A 2 17.19 -7.03 -3.78
CA SER A 2 17.45 -7.08 -2.34
C SER A 2 16.78 -5.88 -1.64
N THR A 3 16.24 -6.10 -0.44
CA THR A 3 15.61 -5.07 0.42
C THR A 3 16.48 -3.82 0.59
N LYS A 4 17.80 -3.95 0.49
CA LYS A 4 18.76 -2.82 0.53
C LYS A 4 18.65 -1.84 -0.65
N GLN A 5 18.19 -2.27 -1.83
CA GLN A 5 18.04 -1.36 -2.98
C GLN A 5 16.80 -0.47 -2.89
N LEU A 6 15.77 -0.89 -2.15
CA LEU A 6 14.57 -0.09 -1.94
C LEU A 6 14.85 1.08 -0.97
N GLN A 7 15.71 0.88 0.04
CA GLN A 7 16.15 1.96 0.95
C GLN A 7 16.88 3.10 0.22
N GLY A 8 17.61 2.82 -0.88
CA GLY A 8 18.33 3.84 -1.63
C GLY A 8 17.46 4.72 -2.54
N LYS A 9 16.33 4.21 -3.04
CA LYS A 9 15.38 4.97 -3.88
C LYS A 9 14.37 5.79 -3.04
N TRP A 10 14.16 5.41 -1.78
CA TRP A 10 13.16 5.97 -0.88
C TRP A 10 13.74 6.49 0.45
N GLY A 11 15.05 6.78 0.50
CA GLY A 11 15.84 7.05 1.70
C GLY A 11 15.62 8.40 2.41
N GLY A 12 14.40 8.92 2.43
CA GLY A 12 14.03 10.16 3.13
C GLY A 12 12.79 10.06 4.01
N PHE A 13 12.22 8.87 4.20
CA PHE A 13 10.92 8.68 4.82
C PHE A 13 11.04 7.82 6.09
N SER A 14 10.23 8.09 7.13
CA SER A 14 10.30 7.35 8.39
C SER A 14 9.85 5.91 8.17
N ASP A 15 10.83 5.02 8.04
CA ASP A 15 10.67 3.61 7.68
C ASP A 15 9.77 2.86 8.68
N LYS A 16 8.54 2.51 8.28
CA LYS A 16 7.81 1.41 8.92
C LYS A 16 7.60 0.31 7.90
N VAL A 17 8.38 -0.74 8.09
CA VAL A 17 8.14 -2.01 7.42
C VAL A 17 6.98 -2.68 8.15
N PHE A 18 6.18 -3.49 7.45
CA PHE A 18 5.05 -4.24 8.03
C PHE A 18 5.48 -5.30 9.07
N PHE A 19 6.59 -5.13 9.79
CA PHE A 19 7.03 -5.98 10.89
C PHE A 19 6.68 -5.42 12.28
N ASP A 20 6.17 -4.20 12.36
CA ASP A 20 5.72 -3.60 13.61
C ASP A 20 4.25 -3.97 13.91
N ASN A 21 3.96 -4.45 15.13
CA ASN A 21 2.58 -4.72 15.58
C ASN A 21 1.91 -3.45 16.11
N ASP A 22 1.94 -2.36 15.34
CA ASP A 22 1.28 -1.13 15.71
C ASP A 22 -0.06 -0.94 14.98
N THR A 23 -0.93 -0.12 15.56
CA THR A 23 -2.28 0.14 15.00
C THR A 23 -2.22 0.75 13.60
N ALA A 24 -1.14 1.46 13.25
CA ALA A 24 -0.95 2.02 11.91
C ALA A 24 -0.63 0.93 10.88
N THR A 25 0.18 -0.06 11.24
CA THR A 25 0.52 -1.22 10.41
C THR A 25 -0.73 -2.05 10.16
N ASP A 26 -1.54 -2.31 11.18
CA ASP A 26 -2.80 -3.05 11.03
C ASP A 26 -3.79 -2.31 10.14
N ARG A 27 -3.91 -0.98 10.29
CA ARG A 27 -4.73 -0.15 9.40
C ARG A 27 -4.24 -0.20 7.96
N ALA A 28 -2.95 -0.04 7.73
CA ALA A 28 -2.38 -0.13 6.39
C ALA A 28 -2.61 -1.52 5.75
N ARG A 29 -2.45 -2.61 6.52
CA ARG A 29 -2.78 -3.97 6.04
C ARG A 29 -4.26 -4.12 5.70
N ALA A 30 -5.14 -3.62 6.56
CA ALA A 30 -6.58 -3.65 6.32
C ALA A 30 -6.95 -2.90 5.04
N CYS A 31 -6.34 -1.74 4.78
CA CYS A 31 -6.52 -0.99 3.53
C CYS A 31 -6.08 -1.81 2.31
N CYS A 32 -4.96 -2.53 2.39
CA CYS A 32 -4.50 -3.39 1.30
C CYS A 32 -5.48 -4.52 0.99
N VAL A 33 -6.12 -5.11 2.02
CA VAL A 33 -7.15 -6.14 1.81
C VAL A 33 -8.41 -5.52 1.22
N LEU A 34 -8.85 -4.38 1.76
CA LEU A 34 -10.08 -3.71 1.34
C LEU A 34 -10.04 -3.24 -0.12
N PHE A 35 -8.94 -2.61 -0.53
CA PHE A 35 -8.83 -1.99 -1.85
C PHE A 35 -8.15 -2.87 -2.90
N ARG A 36 -7.92 -4.15 -2.62
CA ARG A 36 -7.21 -5.05 -3.53
C ARG A 36 -7.83 -5.08 -4.93
N ASP A 37 -9.15 -5.18 -5.00
CA ASP A 37 -9.88 -5.28 -6.26
C ASP A 37 -9.96 -3.94 -6.99
N GLU A 38 -10.13 -2.83 -6.26
CA GLU A 38 -10.07 -1.47 -6.83
C GLU A 38 -8.70 -1.17 -7.42
N VAL A 39 -7.63 -1.56 -6.73
CA VAL A 39 -6.26 -1.45 -7.23
C VAL A 39 -6.07 -2.32 -8.48
N ALA A 40 -6.58 -3.55 -8.49
CA ALA A 40 -6.52 -4.42 -9.67
C ALA A 40 -7.27 -3.80 -10.87
N PHE A 41 -8.42 -3.17 -10.63
CA PHE A 41 -9.16 -2.44 -11.64
C PHE A 41 -8.37 -1.25 -12.19
N ALA A 42 -7.75 -0.46 -11.31
CA ALA A 42 -7.03 0.76 -11.70
C ALA A 42 -5.71 0.48 -12.45
N VAL A 43 -4.96 -0.57 -12.09
CA VAL A 43 -3.57 -0.74 -12.56
C VAL A 43 -3.26 -2.11 -13.19
N ASN A 44 -4.28 -2.95 -13.34
CA ASN A 44 -4.14 -4.30 -13.90
C ASN A 44 -5.33 -4.70 -14.79
N ASP A 45 -6.00 -3.72 -15.41
CA ASP A 45 -7.15 -3.92 -16.31
C ASP A 45 -8.28 -4.78 -15.68
N GLY A 46 -8.48 -4.67 -14.36
CA GLY A 46 -9.46 -5.48 -13.61
C GLY A 46 -9.04 -6.93 -13.38
N LYS A 47 -7.86 -7.35 -13.83
CA LYS A 47 -7.38 -8.72 -13.63
C LYS A 47 -6.87 -8.87 -12.19
N PRO A 48 -7.24 -9.94 -11.47
CA PRO A 48 -6.80 -10.16 -10.11
C PRO A 48 -5.29 -10.45 -10.06
N PHE A 49 -4.62 -9.88 -9.06
CA PHE A 49 -3.24 -10.24 -8.75
C PHE A 49 -3.16 -11.62 -8.09
N ALA A 50 -2.23 -12.47 -8.53
CA ALA A 50 -1.93 -13.73 -7.87
C ALA A 50 -1.27 -13.51 -6.49
N GLY A 51 -0.39 -12.51 -6.41
CA GLY A 51 0.25 -12.07 -5.18
C GLY A 51 -0.03 -10.60 -4.92
N PHE A 52 -0.35 -10.25 -3.68
CA PHE A 52 -0.61 -8.87 -3.25
C PHE A 52 -0.08 -8.71 -1.83
N VAL A 53 1.20 -8.35 -1.72
CA VAL A 53 1.91 -8.33 -0.44
C VAL A 53 2.36 -6.90 -0.16
N PRO A 54 1.78 -6.24 0.85
CA PRO A 54 2.25 -4.92 1.24
C PRO A 54 3.65 -5.05 1.86
N ILE A 55 4.59 -4.25 1.37
CA ILE A 55 6.02 -4.34 1.76
C ILE A 55 6.51 -3.12 2.51
N TYR A 56 5.87 -1.98 2.32
CA TYR A 56 6.27 -0.72 2.94
C TYR A 56 5.08 0.24 3.00
N TYR A 57 4.97 1.06 4.04
CA TYR A 57 4.02 2.16 4.06
C TYR A 57 4.59 3.40 4.73
N GLN A 58 4.04 4.54 4.36
CA GLN A 58 4.28 5.85 4.97
C GLN A 58 2.95 6.42 5.44
N THR A 59 2.98 7.13 6.57
CA THR A 59 1.83 7.89 7.07
C THR A 59 2.12 9.37 7.08
N GLN A 60 1.11 10.17 6.73
CA GLN A 60 1.09 11.61 6.94
C GLN A 60 -0.15 11.96 7.76
N VAL A 61 0.05 12.52 8.95
CA VAL A 61 -1.03 13.02 9.80
C VAL A 61 -1.43 14.41 9.30
N VAL A 62 -2.73 14.59 8.99
CA VAL A 62 -3.34 15.84 8.57
C VAL A 62 -4.61 16.06 9.41
N ALA A 63 -5.72 16.52 8.82
CA ALA A 63 -7.04 16.41 9.46
C ALA A 63 -7.49 14.95 9.66
N GLY A 64 -6.80 13.98 9.04
CA GLY A 64 -6.96 12.52 9.18
C GLY A 64 -5.58 11.87 9.04
N ILE A 65 -5.52 10.67 8.46
CA ILE A 65 -4.24 10.00 8.17
C ILE A 65 -4.20 9.62 6.69
N ASN A 66 -3.23 10.14 5.95
CA ASN A 66 -2.94 9.67 4.61
C ASN A 66 -1.89 8.56 4.67
N TYR A 67 -2.17 7.42 4.05
CA TYR A 67 -1.26 6.29 3.93
C TYR A 67 -0.76 6.21 2.49
N LYS A 68 0.55 6.06 2.32
CA LYS A 68 1.15 5.72 1.04
C LYS A 68 1.81 4.37 1.16
N ILE A 69 1.25 3.36 0.50
CA ILE A 69 1.58 1.96 0.68
C ILE A 69 2.18 1.40 -0.60
N LEU A 70 3.36 0.81 -0.51
CA LEU A 70 3.98 0.07 -1.58
C LEU A 70 3.62 -1.42 -1.45
N VAL A 71 3.04 -1.96 -2.51
CA VAL A 71 2.61 -3.35 -2.59
C VAL A 71 3.43 -4.07 -3.65
N MET A 72 4.05 -5.18 -3.27
CA MET A 72 4.60 -6.13 -4.22
C MET A 72 3.46 -6.96 -4.79
N VAL A 73 3.30 -6.90 -6.11
CA VAL A 73 2.26 -7.66 -6.80
C VAL A 73 2.89 -8.73 -7.68
N SER A 74 2.16 -9.81 -7.91
CA SER A 74 2.50 -10.78 -8.95
C SER A 74 1.30 -11.12 -9.81
N ASP A 75 1.54 -11.37 -11.09
CA ASP A 75 0.54 -11.89 -12.01
C ASP A 75 0.42 -13.42 -11.92
N GLN A 76 -0.51 -13.98 -12.69
CA GLN A 76 -0.78 -15.42 -12.75
C GLN A 76 0.38 -16.22 -13.38
N VAL A 77 1.32 -15.56 -14.05
CA VAL A 77 2.48 -16.15 -14.73
C VAL A 77 3.74 -16.06 -13.85
N GLY A 78 3.64 -15.41 -12.68
CA GLY A 78 4.72 -15.25 -11.72
C GLY A 78 5.58 -14.01 -11.95
N ALA A 79 5.24 -13.14 -12.90
CA ALA A 79 5.92 -11.86 -13.06
C ALA A 79 5.61 -10.96 -11.87
N ARG A 80 6.65 -10.33 -11.32
CA ARG A 80 6.55 -9.47 -10.13
C ARG A 80 6.65 -8.01 -10.53
N GLY A 81 5.88 -7.17 -9.86
CA GLY A 81 5.91 -5.72 -10.00
C GLY A 81 5.65 -5.02 -8.68
N HIS A 82 5.66 -3.70 -8.72
CA HIS A 82 5.29 -2.88 -7.58
C HIS A 82 4.14 -1.97 -7.95
N VAL A 83 3.25 -1.78 -6.99
CA VAL A 83 2.12 -0.86 -7.07
C VAL A 83 2.19 0.06 -5.87
N MET A 84 2.11 1.36 -6.13
CA MET A 84 1.90 2.36 -5.09
C MET A 84 0.40 2.59 -4.96
N MET A 85 -0.13 2.47 -3.75
CA MET A 85 -1.49 2.87 -3.41
C MET A 85 -1.46 3.99 -2.35
N GLU A 86 -2.32 4.98 -2.51
CA GLU A 86 -2.51 6.06 -1.54
C GLU A 86 -3.93 5.97 -1.00
N VAL A 87 -4.05 6.02 0.33
CA VAL A 87 -5.32 5.82 1.04
C VAL A 87 -5.48 6.91 2.08
N PHE A 88 -6.57 7.66 1.99
CA PHE A 88 -6.93 8.63 3.00
C PHE A 88 -7.87 8.01 4.02
N TRP A 89 -7.53 8.12 5.30
CA TRP A 89 -8.40 7.76 6.41
C TRP A 89 -8.91 9.05 7.08
N PRO A 90 -10.19 9.41 6.92
CA PRO A 90 -10.76 10.59 7.55
C PRO A 90 -10.74 10.50 9.08
N PRO A 91 -10.82 11.63 9.80
CA PRO A 91 -10.97 11.62 11.25
C PRO A 91 -12.35 11.10 11.65
N GLY A 92 -12.43 10.45 12.81
CA GLY A 92 -13.68 10.11 13.47
C GLY A 92 -13.94 8.61 13.62
N PRO A 93 -14.86 8.23 14.53
CA PRO A 93 -15.05 6.83 14.95
C PRO A 93 -15.75 5.94 13.92
N LYS A 94 -16.41 6.55 12.91
CA LYS A 94 -17.08 5.84 11.80
C LYS A 94 -16.45 6.15 10.44
N ALA A 95 -15.25 6.72 10.44
CA ALA A 95 -14.56 7.08 9.21
C ALA A 95 -14.18 5.81 8.44
N MET A 96 -14.59 5.75 7.18
CA MET A 96 -14.17 4.72 6.24
C MET A 96 -12.94 5.22 5.49
N PRO A 97 -11.91 4.38 5.28
CA PRO A 97 -10.80 4.76 4.42
C PRO A 97 -11.27 4.90 2.98
N GLU A 98 -10.53 5.67 2.19
CA GLU A 98 -10.79 5.94 0.78
C GLU A 98 -9.50 5.76 -0.02
N LEU A 99 -9.55 4.97 -1.11
CA LEU A 99 -8.43 4.86 -2.04
C LEU A 99 -8.36 6.14 -2.89
N THR A 100 -7.31 6.93 -2.70
CA THR A 100 -7.14 8.22 -3.40
C THR A 100 -6.27 8.09 -4.64
N CYS A 101 -5.37 7.10 -4.68
CA CYS A 101 -4.54 6.83 -5.85
C CYS A 101 -4.10 5.36 -5.90
N ALA A 102 -3.96 4.82 -7.11
CA ALA A 102 -3.25 3.58 -7.37
C ALA A 102 -2.47 3.71 -8.68
N LYS A 103 -1.18 3.36 -8.67
CA LYS A 103 -0.32 3.42 -9.86
C LYS A 103 0.79 2.37 -9.84
N ARG A 104 1.21 1.91 -11.01
CA ARG A 104 2.42 1.08 -11.14
C ARG A 104 3.68 1.91 -10.95
N GLU A 105 4.67 1.32 -10.28
CA GLU A 105 6.03 1.86 -10.08
C GLU A 105 7.08 1.13 -10.93
#